data_AF-A0A4V0ETC0-F1
#
_entry.id   AF-A0A4V0ETC0-F1
#
_cell.length_a   1.000
_cell.length_b   1.000
_cell.length_c   1.000
_cell.angle_alpha   90.00
_cell.angle_beta   90.00
_cell.angle_gamma   90.00
#
_symmetry.space_group_name_H-M   'P 1'
#
loop_
_entity.id
_entity.type
_entity.pdbx_description
1 polymer ?
#
loop_
_entity_poly.entity_id
_entity_poly.type
_entity_poly.pdbx_seq_one_letter_code
_entity_poly.pdbx_strand_id
1 'polypeptide(L)'
;MGQGTTISLIKEEIIQQEKQIEGILLEIENLRIMKKQCKNWLFFAITMLFFSVIVFKGMFLVIMVFLCFMYVVTSYFQSDRCDGLISHYKNEIDSIEEAINKNREFIAKYKYFSHFYVAGTQYREDRFEPMRVLRCLTYGGETTDVKLVREPDNKYDPNAVKVLVCGYFVGYIPKTASEEVSRLIDRGEKLNLSVDMERQGSYDKGYRAYYELTIYVLNDEKL
;
A
#
# COMPACT_ATOMS: atom_id res chain seq x y z
N MET A 1 2.96 -2.84 22.45
CA MET A 1 2.50 -1.53 21.94
C MET A 1 2.37 -1.68 20.44
N GLY A 2 1.15 -1.69 19.91
CA GLY A 2 0.95 -1.85 18.48
C GLY A 2 1.61 -0.67 17.77
N GLN A 3 2.47 -0.93 16.81
CA GLN A 3 2.85 0.07 15.82
C GLN A 3 1.54 0.53 15.19
N GLY A 4 1.08 1.73 15.55
CA GLY A 4 -0.07 2.31 14.86
C GLY A 4 0.36 2.49 13.41
N THR A 5 -0.32 1.84 12.48
CA THR A 5 -0.05 2.07 11.06
C THR A 5 -0.56 3.47 10.72
N THR A 6 0.30 4.31 10.17
CA THR A 6 -0.09 5.66 9.77
C THR A 6 -1.06 5.61 8.61
N ILE A 7 -2.05 6.52 8.56
CA ILE A 7 -2.94 6.69 7.42
C ILE A 7 -2.18 6.94 6.09
N SER A 8 -1.04 7.65 6.10
CA SER A 8 -0.13 7.80 4.95
C SER A 8 0.38 6.44 4.47
N LEU A 9 0.98 5.65 5.37
CA LEU A 9 1.50 4.32 5.06
C LEU A 9 0.40 3.38 4.53
N ILE A 10 -0.81 3.42 5.11
CA ILE A 10 -1.95 2.64 4.61
C ILE A 10 -2.34 3.07 3.20
N LYS A 11 -2.32 4.38 2.90
CA LYS A 11 -2.60 4.87 1.54
C LYS A 11 -1.54 4.38 0.55
N GLU A 12 -0.27 4.39 0.93
CA GLU A 12 0.81 3.85 0.10
C GLU A 12 0.67 2.34 -0.11
N GLU A 13 0.30 1.60 0.93
CA GLU A 13 0.03 0.16 0.85
C GLU A 13 -1.12 -0.14 -0.12
N ILE A 14 -2.22 0.62 -0.05
CA ILE A 14 -3.35 0.50 -1.00
C ILE A 14 -2.85 0.72 -2.44
N ILE A 15 -2.05 1.77 -2.69
CA ILE A 15 -1.52 2.06 -4.03
C ILE A 15 -0.65 0.89 -4.54
N GLN A 16 0.18 0.31 -3.68
CA GLN A 16 1.01 -0.84 -4.04
C GLN A 16 0.16 -2.09 -4.34
N GLN A 17 -0.88 -2.33 -3.54
CA GLN A 17 -1.81 -3.45 -3.74
C GLN A 17 -2.64 -3.28 -5.03
N GLU A 18 -3.13 -2.07 -5.33
CA GLU A 18 -3.83 -1.78 -6.59
C GLU A 18 -2.92 -2.06 -7.79
N LYS A 19 -1.66 -1.64 -7.72
CA LYS A 19 -0.66 -1.95 -8.75
C LYS A 19 -0.39 -3.45 -8.88
N GLN A 20 -0.38 -4.19 -7.77
CA GLN A 20 -0.28 -5.65 -7.79
C GLN A 20 -1.48 -6.28 -8.51
N ILE A 21 -2.70 -5.82 -8.23
CA ILE A 21 -3.93 -6.28 -8.92
C ILE A 21 -3.83 -6.01 -10.42
N GLU A 22 -3.38 -4.83 -10.84
CA GLU A 22 -3.18 -4.52 -12.27
C GLU A 22 -2.21 -5.52 -12.95
N GLY A 23 -1.12 -5.87 -12.27
CA GLY A 23 -0.18 -6.89 -12.73
C GLY A 23 -0.83 -8.26 -12.89
N ILE A 24 -1.60 -8.71 -11.90
CA ILE A 24 -2.31 -9.99 -11.93
C ILE A 24 -3.37 -10.00 -13.05
N LEU A 25 -4.10 -8.90 -13.25
CA LEU A 25 -5.10 -8.79 -14.31
C LEU A 25 -4.48 -8.96 -15.71
N LEU A 26 -3.27 -8.43 -15.92
CA LEU A 26 -2.51 -8.62 -17.15
C LEU A 26 -2.12 -10.09 -17.34
N GLU A 27 -1.70 -10.78 -16.28
CA GLU A 27 -1.42 -12.23 -16.33
C GLU A 27 -2.67 -13.04 -16.68
N ILE A 28 -3.82 -12.70 -16.09
CA ILE A 28 -5.11 -13.31 -16.43
C ILE A 28 -5.45 -13.08 -17.91
N GLU A 29 -5.21 -11.88 -18.45
CA GLU A 29 -5.46 -11.60 -19.87
C GLU A 29 -4.56 -12.46 -20.78
N ASN A 30 -3.28 -12.57 -20.46
CA ASN A 30 -2.35 -13.45 -21.18
C ASN A 30 -2.81 -14.92 -21.15
N LEU A 31 -3.27 -15.41 -19.99
CA LEU A 31 -3.83 -16.76 -19.85
C LEU A 31 -5.10 -16.94 -20.70
N ARG A 32 -5.98 -15.94 -20.77
CA ARG A 32 -7.18 -15.97 -21.63
C ARG A 32 -6.81 -16.02 -23.11
N ILE A 33 -5.79 -15.26 -23.54
CA ILE A 33 -5.28 -15.30 -24.91
C ILE A 33 -4.72 -16.69 -25.24
N MET A 34 -3.88 -17.25 -24.36
CA MET A 34 -3.34 -18.61 -24.54
C MET A 34 -4.45 -19.66 -24.60
N LYS A 35 -5.45 -19.56 -23.73
CA LYS A 35 -6.62 -20.45 -23.74
C LYS A 35 -7.39 -20.35 -25.08
N LYS A 36 -7.58 -19.13 -25.59
CA LYS A 36 -8.23 -18.90 -26.89
C LYS A 36 -7.42 -19.51 -28.04
N GLN A 37 -6.09 -19.36 -28.02
CA GLN A 37 -5.20 -19.99 -28.99
C GLN A 37 -5.31 -21.51 -28.95
N CYS A 38 -5.30 -22.13 -27.76
CA CYS A 38 -5.50 -23.58 -27.60
C CYS A 38 -6.82 -24.06 -28.24
N LYS A 39 -7.91 -23.31 -28.04
CA LYS A 39 -9.21 -23.62 -28.67
C LYS A 39 -9.18 -23.50 -30.20
N ASN A 40 -8.55 -22.45 -30.73
CA ASN A 40 -8.43 -22.26 -32.18
C ASN A 40 -7.60 -23.39 -32.82
N TRP A 41 -6.49 -23.76 -32.18
CA TRP A 41 -5.66 -24.86 -32.63
C TRP A 41 -6.36 -26.21 -32.54
N LEU A 42 -7.16 -26.42 -31.49
CA LEU A 42 -8.00 -27.62 -31.37
C LEU A 42 -8.99 -27.72 -32.53
N PHE A 43 -9.66 -26.62 -32.88
CA PHE A 43 -10.56 -26.56 -34.04
C PHE A 43 -9.83 -26.91 -35.34
N PHE A 44 -8.64 -26.35 -35.56
CA PHE A 44 -7.82 -26.64 -36.73
C PHE A 44 -7.37 -28.11 -36.81
N ALA A 45 -6.97 -28.71 -35.68
CA ALA A 45 -6.58 -30.12 -35.63
C ALA A 45 -7.75 -31.05 -35.99
N ILE A 46 -8.96 -30.72 -35.52
CA ILE A 46 -10.18 -31.49 -35.82
C ILE A 46 -10.51 -31.40 -37.32
N THR A 47 -10.47 -30.21 -37.93
CA THR A 47 -10.74 -30.04 -39.37
C THR A 47 -9.71 -30.75 -40.25
N MET A 48 -8.43 -30.71 -39.87
CA MET A 48 -7.35 -31.46 -40.54
C MET A 48 -7.58 -32.97 -40.48
N LEU A 49 -8.05 -33.49 -39.33
CA LEU A 49 -8.37 -34.91 -39.19
C LEU A 49 -9.48 -35.34 -40.16
N PHE A 50 -10.56 -34.56 -40.28
CA PHE A 50 -11.62 -34.82 -41.27
C PHE A 50 -11.11 -34.87 -42.70
N PHE A 51 -10.21 -33.95 -43.09
CA PHE A 51 -9.61 -33.95 -44.42
C PHE A 51 -8.72 -35.18 -44.66
N SER A 52 -7.93 -35.58 -43.66
CA SER A 52 -6.99 -36.71 -43.77
C SER A 52 -7.69 -38.05 -44.05
N VAL A 53 -8.89 -38.25 -43.49
CA VAL A 53 -9.73 -39.45 -43.69
C VAL A 53 -10.20 -39.59 -45.13
N ILE A 54 -10.39 -38.47 -45.83
CA ILE A 54 -10.82 -38.45 -47.24
C ILE A 54 -9.65 -38.79 -48.16
N VAL A 55 -8.43 -38.36 -47.82
CA VAL A 55 -7.26 -38.40 -48.71
C VAL A 55 -6.39 -39.65 -48.52
N PHE A 56 -6.20 -40.13 -47.29
CA PHE A 56 -5.24 -41.19 -46.96
C PHE A 56 -5.92 -42.51 -46.56
N LYS A 57 -5.30 -43.65 -46.88
CA LYS A 57 -5.77 -45.01 -46.54
C LYS A 57 -4.67 -45.85 -45.88
N GLY A 58 -5.07 -46.87 -45.12
CA GLY A 58 -4.14 -47.84 -44.52
C GLY A 58 -3.37 -47.30 -43.31
N MET A 59 -2.17 -47.82 -43.07
CA MET A 59 -1.36 -47.57 -41.86
C MET A 59 -1.03 -46.08 -41.62
N PHE A 60 -0.92 -45.29 -42.67
CA PHE A 60 -0.63 -43.85 -42.58
C PHE A 60 -1.75 -43.04 -41.91
N LEU A 61 -3.02 -43.44 -42.16
CA LEU A 61 -4.19 -42.82 -41.53
C LEU A 61 -4.19 -43.07 -40.01
N VAL A 62 -3.79 -44.26 -39.57
CA VAL A 62 -3.75 -44.64 -38.14
C VAL A 62 -2.77 -43.76 -37.36
N ILE A 63 -1.58 -43.51 -37.94
CA ILE A 63 -0.56 -42.65 -37.32
C ILE A 63 -1.05 -41.21 -37.20
N MET A 64 -1.66 -40.66 -38.27
CA MET A 64 -2.19 -39.29 -38.26
C MET A 64 -3.31 -39.09 -37.23
N VAL A 65 -4.24 -40.05 -37.13
CA VAL A 65 -5.31 -40.02 -36.13
C VAL A 65 -4.72 -40.04 -34.71
N PHE A 66 -3.70 -40.87 -34.45
CA PHE A 66 -3.03 -40.93 -33.16
C PHE A 66 -2.35 -39.61 -32.79
N LEU A 67 -1.63 -38.97 -33.73
CA LEU A 67 -0.97 -37.69 -33.49
C LEU A 67 -1.98 -36.56 -33.25
N CYS A 68 -3.07 -36.51 -34.02
CA CYS A 68 -4.16 -35.57 -33.78
C CYS A 68 -4.81 -35.78 -32.40
N PHE A 69 -5.03 -37.04 -32.00
CA PHE A 69 -5.56 -37.36 -30.68
C PHE A 69 -4.62 -36.88 -29.55
N MET A 70 -3.32 -37.18 -29.64
CA MET A 70 -2.33 -36.68 -28.67
C MET A 70 -2.31 -35.14 -28.59
N TYR A 71 -2.44 -34.46 -29.73
CA TYR A 71 -2.52 -33.00 -29.78
C TYR A 71 -3.78 -32.44 -29.11
N VAL A 72 -4.93 -33.05 -29.38
CA VAL A 72 -6.23 -32.71 -28.77
C VAL A 72 -6.14 -32.84 -27.24
N VAL A 73 -5.63 -33.96 -26.76
CA VAL A 73 -5.45 -34.23 -25.33
C VAL A 73 -4.54 -33.19 -24.69
N THR A 74 -3.39 -32.89 -25.30
CA THR A 74 -2.45 -31.90 -24.78
C THR A 74 -3.06 -30.49 -24.74
N SER A 75 -3.77 -30.10 -25.80
CA SER A 75 -4.45 -28.80 -25.89
C SER A 75 -5.57 -28.67 -24.84
N TYR A 76 -6.28 -29.76 -24.56
CA TYR A 76 -7.29 -29.81 -23.51
C TYR A 76 -6.66 -29.59 -22.12
N PHE A 77 -5.61 -30.35 -21.79
CA PHE A 77 -4.89 -30.19 -20.52
C PHE A 77 -4.30 -28.78 -20.34
N GLN A 78 -3.80 -28.18 -21.41
CA GLN A 78 -3.29 -26.81 -21.37
C GLN A 78 -4.41 -25.78 -21.11
N SER A 79 -5.57 -25.96 -21.73
CA SER A 79 -6.74 -25.11 -21.48
C SER A 79 -7.24 -25.22 -20.03
N ASP A 80 -7.28 -26.44 -19.49
CA ASP A 80 -7.71 -26.70 -18.10
C ASP A 80 -6.74 -26.09 -17.09
N ARG A 81 -5.42 -26.21 -17.34
CA ARG A 81 -4.40 -25.53 -16.54
C ARG A 81 -4.60 -24.01 -16.53
N CYS A 82 -4.90 -23.40 -17.67
CA CYS A 82 -5.21 -21.97 -17.72
C CYS A 82 -6.43 -21.61 -16.85
N ASP A 83 -7.45 -22.47 -16.81
CA ASP A 83 -8.63 -22.24 -15.95
C ASP A 83 -8.28 -22.32 -14.46
N GLY A 84 -7.48 -23.31 -14.07
CA GLY A 84 -6.97 -23.42 -12.71
C GLY A 84 -6.16 -22.19 -12.27
N LEU A 85 -5.25 -21.71 -13.13
CA LEU A 85 -4.45 -20.51 -12.87
C LEU A 85 -5.32 -19.25 -12.79
N ILE A 86 -6.26 -19.05 -13.73
CA ILE A 86 -7.19 -17.92 -13.69
C ILE A 86 -8.01 -17.94 -12.40
N SER A 87 -8.47 -19.12 -11.96
CA SER A 87 -9.21 -19.24 -10.70
C SER A 87 -8.34 -18.89 -9.48
N HIS A 88 -7.08 -19.31 -9.47
CA HIS A 88 -6.15 -18.98 -8.40
C HIS A 88 -5.94 -17.46 -8.29
N TYR A 89 -5.64 -16.80 -9.41
CA TYR A 89 -5.44 -15.36 -9.44
C TYR A 89 -6.68 -14.56 -9.08
N LYS A 90 -7.88 -15.04 -9.43
CA LYS A 90 -9.13 -14.40 -8.99
C LYS A 90 -9.28 -14.44 -7.47
N ASN A 91 -9.04 -15.59 -6.84
CA ASN A 91 -9.09 -15.71 -5.38
C ASN A 91 -8.03 -14.81 -4.71
N GLU A 92 -6.85 -14.69 -5.32
CA GLU A 92 -5.82 -13.77 -4.84
C GLU A 92 -6.29 -12.31 -4.92
N ILE A 93 -6.84 -11.87 -6.05
CA ILE A 93 -7.46 -10.53 -6.20
C ILE A 93 -8.53 -10.31 -5.14
N ASP A 94 -9.46 -11.25 -4.97
CA ASP A 94 -10.56 -11.12 -3.99
C ASP A 94 -10.00 -10.89 -2.57
N SER A 95 -8.92 -11.59 -2.20
CA SER A 95 -8.28 -11.42 -0.89
C SER A 95 -7.58 -10.06 -0.72
N ILE A 96 -6.98 -9.54 -1.79
CA ILE A 96 -6.33 -8.22 -1.80
C ILE A 96 -7.40 -7.12 -1.74
N GLU A 97 -8.48 -7.26 -2.50
CA GLU A 97 -9.60 -6.32 -2.50
C GLU A 97 -10.27 -6.23 -1.13
N GLU A 98 -10.43 -7.35 -0.43
CA GLU A 98 -10.94 -7.37 0.95
C GLU A 98 -10.02 -6.57 1.90
N ALA A 99 -8.71 -6.76 1.79
CA ALA A 99 -7.72 -6.02 2.57
C ALA A 99 -7.76 -4.51 2.26
N ILE A 100 -7.83 -4.13 0.98
CA ILE A 100 -7.97 -2.74 0.54
C ILE A 100 -9.26 -2.13 1.11
N ASN A 101 -10.39 -2.84 1.05
CA ASN A 101 -11.66 -2.31 1.53
C ASN A 101 -11.62 -2.05 3.04
N LYS A 102 -11.07 -2.98 3.83
CA LYS A 102 -10.87 -2.79 5.27
C LYS A 102 -10.00 -1.58 5.58
N ASN A 103 -8.92 -1.37 4.82
CA ASN A 103 -8.04 -0.22 4.95
C ASN A 103 -8.75 1.09 4.58
N ARG A 104 -9.57 1.10 3.52
CA ARG A 104 -10.38 2.26 3.14
C ARG A 104 -11.43 2.60 4.19
N GLU A 105 -12.10 1.61 4.76
CA GLU A 105 -13.04 1.80 5.87
C GLU A 105 -12.35 2.40 7.11
N PHE A 106 -11.14 1.92 7.43
CA PHE A 106 -10.34 2.50 8.50
C PHE A 106 -10.00 3.98 8.21
N ILE A 107 -9.50 4.29 7.02
CA ILE A 107 -9.17 5.67 6.62
C ILE A 107 -10.42 6.56 6.64
N ALA A 108 -11.56 6.05 6.18
CA ALA A 108 -12.80 6.82 6.07
C ALA A 108 -13.32 7.35 7.40
N LYS A 109 -12.97 6.70 8.52
CA LYS A 109 -13.26 7.15 9.89
C LYS A 109 -12.50 8.41 10.27
N TYR A 110 -11.45 8.77 9.55
CA TYR A 110 -10.60 9.92 9.87
C TYR A 110 -10.75 11.01 8.83
N LYS A 111 -10.79 12.26 9.29
CA LYS A 111 -10.72 13.45 8.47
C LYS A 111 -9.30 14.01 8.53
N TYR A 112 -8.72 14.28 7.37
CA TYR A 112 -7.45 15.01 7.31
C TYR A 112 -7.64 16.39 7.93
N PHE A 113 -6.76 16.75 8.85
CA PHE A 113 -6.76 18.05 9.49
C PHE A 113 -5.69 18.95 8.87
N SER A 114 -4.42 18.62 9.07
CA SER A 114 -3.31 19.45 8.61
C SER A 114 -1.99 18.69 8.66
N HIS A 115 -0.99 19.29 8.02
CA HIS A 115 0.40 18.86 8.01
C HIS A 115 1.28 20.11 8.14
N PHE A 116 2.34 20.04 8.96
CA PHE A 116 3.28 21.14 9.11
C PHE A 116 4.62 20.71 9.73
N TYR A 117 5.65 21.54 9.50
CA TYR A 117 6.93 21.43 10.20
C TYR A 117 6.81 21.81 11.68
N VAL A 118 7.36 20.97 12.55
CA VAL A 118 7.49 21.24 13.98
C VAL A 118 8.43 22.43 14.18
N ALA A 119 7.98 23.41 14.95
CA ALA A 119 8.70 24.65 15.20
C ALA A 119 9.73 24.50 16.34
N GLY A 120 10.87 25.17 16.17
CA GLY A 120 11.90 25.30 17.21
C GLY A 120 12.74 24.04 17.45
N THR A 121 12.74 23.10 16.50
CA THR A 121 13.56 21.86 16.56
C THR A 121 15.04 22.17 16.67
N GLN A 122 15.52 23.23 16.01
CA GLN A 122 16.93 23.63 16.06
C GLN A 122 17.42 24.07 17.44
N TYR A 123 16.51 24.44 18.35
CA TYR A 123 16.86 24.87 19.71
C TYR A 123 16.87 23.70 20.70
N ARG A 124 16.66 22.46 20.24
CA ARG A 124 16.62 21.26 21.08
C ARG A 124 17.94 20.50 21.00
N GLU A 125 18.50 20.21 22.17
CA GLU A 125 19.68 19.37 22.32
C GLU A 125 19.34 17.93 21.91
N ASP A 126 18.21 17.40 22.39
CA ASP A 126 17.73 16.04 22.13
C ASP A 126 17.06 15.85 20.76
N ARG A 127 17.20 16.80 19.82
CA ARG A 127 16.50 16.77 18.53
C ARG A 127 16.82 15.56 17.66
N PHE A 128 17.90 14.84 17.93
CA PHE A 128 18.29 13.63 17.20
C PHE A 128 18.03 12.35 18.00
N GLU A 129 17.60 12.42 19.25
CA GLU A 129 17.35 11.24 20.08
C GLU A 129 16.26 10.32 19.49
N PRO A 130 15.14 10.82 18.92
CA PRO A 130 14.19 9.97 18.21
C PRO A 130 14.84 9.13 17.10
N MET A 131 15.80 9.70 16.35
CA MET A 131 16.53 8.98 15.31
C MET A 131 17.43 7.88 15.89
N ARG A 132 18.03 8.11 17.06
CA ARG A 132 18.88 7.11 17.72
C ARG A 132 18.08 5.91 18.22
N VAL A 133 16.86 6.15 18.69
CA VAL A 133 15.99 5.12 19.25
C VAL A 133 15.17 4.41 18.16
N LEU A 134 14.72 5.14 17.13
CA LEU A 134 13.98 4.60 16.00
C LEU A 134 14.82 4.59 14.72
N ARG A 135 15.22 3.38 14.33
CA ARG A 135 15.95 3.14 13.08
C ARG A 135 15.17 3.56 11.84
N CYS A 136 13.83 3.52 11.83
CA CYS A 136 13.03 3.97 10.69
C CYS A 136 13.27 5.45 10.37
N LEU A 137 13.30 6.32 11.38
CA LEU A 137 13.58 7.75 11.22
C LEU A 137 15.02 8.03 10.72
N THR A 138 15.94 7.08 10.85
CA THR A 138 17.31 7.21 10.32
C THR A 138 17.36 7.10 8.79
N TYR A 139 16.42 6.36 8.19
CA TYR A 139 16.40 6.03 6.77
C TYR A 139 15.22 6.67 6.02
N GLY A 140 14.65 7.76 6.55
CA GLY A 140 13.51 8.46 5.94
C GLY A 140 12.19 7.70 6.08
N GLY A 141 11.96 7.12 7.26
CA GLY A 141 10.71 6.44 7.61
C GLY A 141 9.92 7.22 8.66
N GLU A 142 8.63 6.93 8.72
CA GLU A 142 7.67 7.58 9.60
C GLU A 142 7.48 6.84 10.94
N THR A 143 6.99 7.54 11.97
CA THR A 143 6.54 6.92 13.23
C THR A 143 5.20 7.48 13.71
N THR A 144 4.43 6.65 14.41
CA THR A 144 3.20 7.03 15.11
C THR A 144 3.38 7.16 16.63
N ASP A 145 4.59 6.94 17.15
CA ASP A 145 4.91 7.22 18.56
C ASP A 145 5.09 8.72 18.77
N VAL A 146 3.97 9.43 18.69
CA VAL A 146 3.87 10.90 18.74
C VAL A 146 2.83 11.28 19.76
N LYS A 147 3.16 12.24 20.63
CA LYS A 147 2.25 12.78 21.63
C LYS A 147 2.24 14.30 21.58
N LEU A 148 1.04 14.87 21.57
CA LEU A 148 0.82 16.31 21.73
C LEU A 148 0.49 16.62 23.18
N VAL A 149 1.15 17.62 23.76
CA VAL A 149 0.97 18.02 25.16
C VAL A 149 0.69 19.52 25.23
N ARG A 150 -0.45 19.89 25.81
CA ARG A 150 -0.83 21.30 26.03
C ARG A 150 0.06 21.96 27.07
N GLU A 151 0.43 23.22 26.83
CA GLU A 151 1.10 24.11 27.79
C GLU A 151 0.33 25.44 27.90
N PRO A 152 -0.84 25.47 28.59
CA PRO A 152 -1.67 26.68 28.69
C PRO A 152 -0.98 27.83 29.45
N ASP A 153 -0.08 27.50 30.38
CA ASP A 153 0.68 28.48 31.18
C ASP A 153 1.98 28.95 30.49
N ASN A 154 2.16 28.63 29.21
CA ASN A 154 3.33 29.07 28.46
C ASN A 154 3.34 30.61 28.33
N LYS A 155 4.38 31.23 28.90
CA LYS A 155 4.53 32.70 28.98
C LYS A 155 4.52 33.44 27.63
N TYR A 156 4.74 32.73 26.52
CA TYR A 156 4.79 33.34 25.18
C TYR A 156 3.52 33.08 24.37
N ASP A 157 2.88 31.93 24.57
CA ASP A 157 1.73 31.50 23.78
C ASP A 157 0.83 30.53 24.60
N PRO A 158 -0.34 30.97 25.09
CA PRO A 158 -1.24 30.09 25.85
C PRO A 158 -1.81 28.92 25.02
N ASN A 159 -1.71 29.00 23.69
CA ASN A 159 -2.11 27.93 22.78
C ASN A 159 -0.97 26.96 22.48
N ALA A 160 0.19 27.09 23.13
CA ALA A 160 1.34 26.24 22.89
C ALA A 160 1.00 24.75 23.07
N VAL A 161 1.46 23.96 22.10
CA VAL A 161 1.34 22.50 22.08
C VAL A 161 2.71 21.91 21.80
N LYS A 162 3.25 21.19 22.79
CA LYS A 162 4.51 20.46 22.72
C LYS A 162 4.33 19.19 21.90
N VAL A 163 5.29 18.91 21.02
CA VAL A 163 5.38 17.69 20.23
C VAL A 163 6.46 16.79 20.85
N LEU A 164 6.04 15.62 21.31
CA LEU A 164 6.92 14.54 21.75
C LEU A 164 6.96 13.46 20.67
N VAL A 165 8.15 13.00 20.31
CA VAL A 165 8.37 11.87 19.40
C VAL A 165 9.21 10.85 20.15
N CYS A 166 8.74 9.61 20.27
CA CYS A 166 9.41 8.58 21.09
C CYS A 166 9.64 9.04 22.55
N GLY A 167 8.75 9.87 23.08
CA GLY A 167 8.89 10.51 24.39
C GLY A 167 9.85 11.70 24.45
N TYR A 168 10.62 11.99 23.40
CA TYR A 168 11.55 13.13 23.37
C TYR A 168 10.88 14.40 22.85
N PHE A 169 11.18 15.52 23.49
CA PHE A 169 10.66 16.82 23.09
C PHE A 169 11.41 17.38 21.88
N VAL A 170 10.77 17.26 20.71
CA VAL A 170 11.36 17.70 19.45
C VAL A 170 11.04 19.15 19.10
N GLY A 171 9.92 19.71 19.59
CA GLY A 171 9.55 21.10 19.33
C GLY A 171 8.06 21.35 19.52
N TYR A 172 7.56 22.48 19.02
CA TYR A 172 6.17 22.91 19.19
C TYR A 172 5.39 22.82 17.88
N ILE A 173 4.07 22.74 17.99
CA ILE A 173 3.17 23.09 16.88
C ILE A 173 3.46 24.55 16.48
N PRO A 174 3.60 24.87 15.18
CA PRO A 174 3.85 26.23 14.73
C PRO A 174 2.72 27.16 15.17
N LYS A 175 3.08 28.40 15.50
CA LYS A 175 2.15 29.39 16.06
C LYS A 175 0.89 29.57 15.21
N THR A 176 1.02 29.51 13.88
CA THR A 176 -0.08 29.61 12.91
C THR A 176 -1.14 28.53 13.05
N ALA A 177 -0.80 27.35 13.58
CA ALA A 177 -1.72 26.22 13.79
C ALA A 177 -2.01 25.92 15.27
N SER A 178 -1.26 26.54 16.19
CA SER A 178 -1.32 26.28 17.64
C SER A 178 -2.72 26.44 18.24
N GLU A 179 -3.46 27.50 17.87
CA GLU A 179 -4.81 27.77 18.36
C GLU A 179 -5.83 26.70 17.94
N GLU A 180 -5.73 26.20 16.71
CA GLU A 180 -6.67 25.19 16.23
C GLU A 180 -6.34 23.81 16.82
N VAL A 181 -5.05 23.44 16.85
CA VAL A 181 -4.59 22.17 17.42
C VAL A 181 -4.84 22.12 18.93
N SER A 182 -4.61 23.21 19.65
CA SER A 182 -4.90 23.27 21.09
C SER A 182 -6.39 23.04 21.37
N ARG A 183 -7.27 23.68 20.60
CA ARG A 183 -8.72 23.45 20.72
C ARG A 183 -9.13 22.02 20.41
N LEU A 184 -8.49 21.33 19.45
CA LEU A 184 -8.75 19.91 19.22
C LEU A 184 -8.42 19.08 20.47
N ILE A 185 -7.25 19.33 21.08
CA ILE A 185 -6.81 18.61 22.28
C ILE A 185 -7.73 18.92 23.46
N ASP A 186 -8.07 20.20 23.66
CA ASP A 186 -8.91 20.66 24.78
C ASP A 186 -10.34 20.11 24.69
N ARG A 187 -10.85 19.84 23.47
CA ARG A 187 -12.13 19.14 23.25
C ARG A 187 -12.05 17.62 23.44
N GLY A 188 -10.85 17.06 23.58
CA GLY A 188 -10.66 15.60 23.69
C GLY A 188 -10.85 14.85 22.37
N GLU A 189 -10.65 15.52 21.24
CA GLU A 189 -10.74 14.91 19.91
C GLU A 189 -9.73 13.75 19.79
N LYS A 190 -10.14 12.64 19.19
CA LYS A 190 -9.24 11.49 18.96
C LYS A 190 -8.38 11.75 17.73
N LEU A 191 -7.07 11.87 17.92
CA LEU A 191 -6.12 12.18 16.86
C LEU A 191 -5.37 10.92 16.40
N ASN A 192 -5.18 10.77 15.09
CA ASN A 192 -4.18 9.89 14.51
C ASN A 192 -3.01 10.77 14.06
N LEU A 193 -1.84 10.53 14.64
CA LEU A 193 -0.66 11.38 14.52
C LEU A 193 0.45 10.59 13.89
N SER A 194 1.24 11.27 13.07
CA SER A 194 2.45 10.70 12.55
C SER A 194 3.48 11.75 12.25
N VAL A 195 4.74 11.35 12.40
CA VAL A 195 5.87 12.22 12.18
C VAL A 195 6.89 11.52 11.29
N ASP A 196 7.29 12.23 10.25
CA ASP A 196 8.52 11.94 9.51
C ASP A 196 9.61 12.94 9.92
N MET A 197 10.87 12.57 9.73
CA MET A 197 12.00 13.42 10.02
C MET A 197 12.94 13.51 8.82
N GLU A 198 13.17 14.73 8.36
CA GLU A 198 14.18 15.03 7.36
C GLU A 198 15.45 15.58 8.03
N ARG A 199 16.58 14.92 7.74
CA ARG A 199 17.90 15.39 8.16
C ARG A 199 18.56 16.18 7.02
N GLN A 200 18.54 17.51 7.13
CA GLN A 200 19.23 18.39 6.19
C GLN A 200 20.55 18.92 6.75
N GLY A 201 21.57 19.01 5.91
CA GLY A 201 22.86 19.58 6.26
C GLY A 201 24.03 18.82 5.65
N SER A 202 25.24 19.24 6.02
CA SER A 202 26.49 18.59 5.62
C SER A 202 27.35 18.37 6.85
N TYR A 203 28.27 17.42 6.78
CA TYR A 203 29.23 17.12 7.84
C TYR A 203 29.94 18.40 8.34
N ASP A 204 30.34 19.28 7.42
CA ASP A 204 31.09 20.51 7.74
C ASP A 204 30.24 21.59 8.43
N LYS A 205 28.93 21.63 8.17
CA LYS A 205 28.02 22.70 8.63
C LYS A 205 27.12 22.26 9.79
N GLY A 206 27.23 21.00 10.21
CA GLY A 206 26.32 20.36 11.14
C GLY A 206 24.97 20.01 10.50
N TYR A 207 24.34 18.97 11.04
CA TYR A 207 23.02 18.56 10.61
C TYR A 207 21.92 19.27 11.41
N ARG A 208 20.80 19.50 10.73
CA ARG A 208 19.52 19.95 11.29
C ARG A 208 18.51 18.81 11.18
N ALA A 209 17.60 18.75 12.13
CA ALA A 209 16.47 17.82 12.12
C ALA A 209 15.19 18.63 11.90
N TYR A 210 14.47 18.30 10.85
CA TYR A 210 13.16 18.85 10.53
C TYR A 210 12.14 17.74 10.74
N TYR A 211 11.18 17.96 11.62
CA TYR A 211 10.11 17.01 11.86
C TYR A 211 8.85 17.51 11.16
N GLU A 212 8.25 16.65 10.36
CA GLU A 212 7.01 16.91 9.65
C GLU A 212 5.88 16.16 10.36
N LEU A 213 4.95 16.89 10.97
CA LEU A 213 3.81 16.30 11.69
C LEU A 213 2.58 16.30 10.79
N THR A 214 1.95 15.14 10.66
CA THR A 214 0.63 14.99 10.04
C THR A 214 -0.41 14.64 11.09
N ILE A 215 -1.56 15.32 11.03
CA ILE A 215 -2.68 15.14 11.95
C ILE A 215 -3.93 14.76 11.18
N TYR A 216 -4.56 13.69 11.65
CA TYR A 216 -5.91 13.30 11.28
C TYR A 216 -6.79 13.29 12.53
N VAL A 217 -8.05 13.71 12.38
CA VAL A 217 -9.04 13.75 13.47
C VAL A 217 -10.08 12.68 13.20
N LEU A 218 -10.45 11.90 14.22
CA LEU A 218 -11.54 10.93 14.11
C LEU A 218 -12.84 11.66 13.80
N ASN A 219 -13.56 11.21 12.79
CA ASN A 219 -14.84 11.74 12.39
C ASN A 219 -15.96 10.93 13.05
N ASP A 220 -16.59 11.50 14.08
CA ASP A 220 -17.65 10.86 14.84
C ASP A 220 -18.93 10.60 14.01
N GLU A 221 -19.15 11.31 12.89
CA GLU A 221 -20.31 11.09 12.00
C GLU A 221 -20.28 9.75 11.25
N LYS A 222 -19.15 9.03 11.30
CA LYS A 222 -18.93 7.76 10.57
C LYS A 222 -18.68 6.56 11.50
N LEU A 223 -18.96 6.71 12.79
CA LEU A 223 -19.03 5.61 13.76
C LEU A 223 -20.44 5.01 13.79
#